data_AF-A0A524JCK6-F1
#
_entry.id   AF-A0A524JCK6-F1
#
_cell.length_a   1.000
_cell.length_b   1.000
_cell.length_c   1.000
_cell.angle_alpha   90.00
_cell.angle_beta   90.00
_cell.angle_gamma   90.00
#
_symmetry.space_group_name_H-M   'P 1'
#
loop_
_entity.id
_entity.type
_entity.pdbx_description
1 polymer ?
#
loop_
_entity_poly.entity_id
_entity_poly.type
_entity_poly.pdbx_seq_one_letter_code
_entity_poly.pdbx_strand_id
1 'polypeptide(L)'
;MGYDLPQSTRGFRFEARSGSSLAVSGEELRRLGATVIDIQTPAPGEIHLLRNGKRILHSSGTTLNHTTEVPGIYRVEVYKRFRGRKVGWIFSSPIYID
;
A
#
# COMPACT_ATOMS: atom_id res chain seq x y z
N MET A 1 26.75 14.73 -7.47
CA MET A 1 26.48 13.34 -7.04
C MET A 1 24.98 13.09 -7.24
N GLY A 2 24.58 12.65 -8.42
CA GLY A 2 23.17 12.41 -8.75
C GLY A 2 22.68 11.14 -8.07
N TYR A 3 21.68 11.25 -7.21
CA TYR A 3 20.95 10.08 -6.75
C TYR A 3 20.06 9.64 -7.91
N ASP A 4 20.46 8.58 -8.62
CA ASP A 4 19.53 7.81 -9.45
C ASP A 4 18.39 7.34 -8.55
N LEU A 5 17.24 8.01 -8.68
CA LEU A 5 16.05 7.73 -7.88
C LEU A 5 15.62 6.28 -8.09
N PRO A 6 15.03 5.65 -7.05
CA PRO A 6 14.44 4.33 -7.21
C PRO A 6 13.32 4.45 -8.25
N GLN A 7 13.51 3.77 -9.39
CA GLN A 7 12.56 3.42 -10.47
C GLN A 7 11.17 4.08 -10.45
N SER A 8 10.64 4.54 -11.60
CA SER A 8 9.32 5.20 -11.66
C SER A 8 8.23 4.53 -10.81
N THR A 9 7.50 5.33 -10.03
CA THR A 9 6.34 4.89 -9.23
C THR A 9 5.04 4.87 -10.03
N ARG A 10 5.09 5.28 -11.32
CA ARG A 10 3.96 5.25 -12.24
C ARG A 10 3.48 3.80 -12.42
N GLY A 11 2.20 3.56 -12.15
CA GLY A 11 1.61 2.22 -12.13
C GLY A 11 1.41 1.65 -10.71
N PHE A 12 1.79 2.39 -9.67
CA PHE A 12 1.36 2.07 -8.31
C PHE A 12 -0.16 2.22 -8.16
N ARG A 13 -0.79 1.24 -7.50
CA ARG A 13 -2.22 1.21 -7.19
C ARG A 13 -2.41 0.78 -5.75
N PHE A 14 -3.26 1.51 -5.04
CA PHE A 14 -3.69 1.19 -3.69
C PHE A 14 -5.18 1.52 -3.59
N GLU A 15 -5.99 0.46 -3.50
CA GLU A 15 -7.43 0.50 -3.57
C GLU A 15 -8.03 -0.29 -2.41
N ALA A 16 -9.15 0.19 -1.87
CA ALA A 16 -9.95 -0.52 -0.87
C ALA A 16 -11.39 -0.63 -1.37
N ARG A 17 -11.98 -1.83 -1.28
CA ARG A 17 -13.32 -2.14 -1.78
C ARG A 17 -14.18 -2.79 -0.70
N SER A 18 -15.40 -2.28 -0.50
CA SER A 18 -16.40 -2.89 0.38
C SER A 18 -17.76 -2.83 -0.29
N GLY A 19 -18.32 -3.98 -0.68
CA GLY A 19 -19.53 -4.03 -1.49
C GLY A 19 -19.35 -3.28 -2.82
N SER A 20 -20.21 -2.29 -3.08
CA SER A 20 -20.12 -1.40 -4.24
C SER A 20 -19.23 -0.17 -4.03
N SER A 21 -18.73 0.05 -2.81
CA SER A 21 -17.89 1.21 -2.48
C SER A 21 -16.42 0.91 -2.82
N LEU A 22 -15.74 1.90 -3.42
CA LEU A 22 -14.33 1.90 -3.73
C LEU A 22 -13.71 3.19 -3.19
N ALA A 23 -12.53 3.08 -2.58
CA ALA A 23 -11.71 4.21 -2.21
C ALA A 23 -10.28 4.00 -2.71
N VAL A 24 -9.63 5.08 -3.13
CA VAL A 24 -8.21 5.11 -3.51
C VAL A 24 -7.38 5.88 -2.49
N SER A 25 -6.05 5.80 -2.61
CA SER A 25 -5.13 6.53 -1.74
C SER A 25 -5.48 8.02 -1.61
N GLY A 26 -5.69 8.48 -0.38
CA GLY A 26 -6.12 9.84 -0.04
C GLY A 26 -7.61 9.95 0.32
N GLU A 27 -8.41 8.90 0.12
CA GLU A 27 -9.86 8.92 0.32
C GLU A 27 -10.31 8.14 1.56
N GLU A 28 -11.61 8.27 1.85
CA GLU A 28 -12.31 7.56 2.91
C GLU A 28 -13.29 6.53 2.33
N LEU A 29 -13.34 5.34 2.93
CA LEU A 29 -14.25 4.26 2.61
C LEU A 29 -15.15 3.99 3.81
N ARG A 30 -16.46 4.21 3.64
CA ARG A 30 -17.47 3.68 4.56
C ARG A 30 -17.70 2.22 4.25
N ARG A 31 -17.33 1.33 5.16
CA ARG A 31 -17.48 -0.11 4.91
C ARG A 31 -18.93 -0.55 5.11
N LEU A 32 -19.38 -1.44 4.24
CA LEU A 32 -20.68 -2.14 4.39
C LEU A 32 -20.49 -3.57 4.92
N GLY A 33 -19.25 -3.96 5.20
CA GLY A 33 -18.85 -5.29 5.65
C GLY A 33 -17.34 -5.47 5.56
N ALA A 34 -16.91 -6.66 5.15
CA ALA A 34 -15.51 -6.92 4.84
C ALA A 34 -15.00 -5.95 3.75
N THR A 35 -13.75 -5.52 3.90
CA THR A 35 -13.06 -4.65 2.97
C THR A 35 -11.87 -5.39 2.38
N VAL A 36 -11.79 -5.41 1.05
CA VAL A 36 -10.67 -5.95 0.31
C VAL A 36 -9.72 -4.81 -0.05
N ILE A 37 -8.48 -4.92 0.39
CA ILE A 37 -7.40 -3.99 0.08
C ILE A 37 -6.50 -4.63 -0.97
N ASP A 38 -6.35 -3.95 -2.11
CA ASP A 38 -5.52 -4.36 -3.22
C ASP A 38 -4.38 -3.38 -3.45
N ILE A 39 -3.17 -3.92 -3.51
CA ILE A 39 -1.94 -3.17 -3.74
C ILE A 39 -1.24 -3.74 -4.95
N GLN A 40 -0.86 -2.86 -5.88
CA GLN A 40 0.01 -3.20 -7.01
C GLN A 40 1.16 -2.20 -7.10
N THR A 41 2.37 -2.69 -7.30
CA THR A 41 3.57 -1.89 -7.50
C THR A 41 4.10 -2.08 -8.92
N PRO A 42 4.72 -1.05 -9.52
CA PRO A 42 5.16 -1.12 -10.92
C PRO A 42 6.35 -2.06 -11.17
N ALA A 43 7.00 -2.53 -10.10
CA ALA A 43 8.10 -3.50 -10.14
C ALA A 43 8.20 -4.20 -8.77
N PRO A 44 8.92 -5.33 -8.68
CA PRO A 44 9.10 -6.04 -7.42
C PRO A 44 9.71 -5.16 -6.32
N GLY A 45 9.11 -5.21 -5.14
CA GLY A 45 9.57 -4.54 -3.92
C GLY A 45 9.07 -5.25 -2.67
N GLU A 46 9.56 -4.84 -1.52
CA GLU A 46 9.08 -5.29 -0.21
C GLU A 46 7.91 -4.38 0.20
N ILE A 47 6.68 -4.87 0.00
CA ILE A 47 5.41 -4.17 0.22
C ILE A 47 5.00 -4.37 1.67
N HIS A 48 4.77 -3.27 2.40
CA HIS A 48 4.32 -3.24 3.78
C HIS A 48 2.95 -2.58 3.82
N LEU A 49 1.95 -3.28 4.34
CA LEU A 49 0.65 -2.70 4.67
C LEU A 49 0.64 -2.35 6.16
N LEU A 50 0.36 -1.08 6.46
CA LEU A 50 0.28 -0.55 7.80
C LEU A 50 -1.18 -0.20 8.13
N ARG A 51 -1.57 -0.41 9.38
CA ARG A 51 -2.81 0.10 9.98
C ARG A 51 -2.46 0.91 11.22
N ASN A 52 -2.91 2.16 11.27
CA ASN A 52 -2.63 3.09 12.38
C ASN A 52 -1.13 3.17 12.73
N GLY A 53 -0.29 3.23 11.69
CA GLY A 53 1.17 3.30 11.84
C GLY A 53 1.87 1.98 12.18
N LYS A 54 1.13 0.88 12.39
CA LYS A 54 1.71 -0.45 12.66
C LYS A 54 1.62 -1.34 11.45
N ARG A 55 2.74 -1.97 11.06
CA ARG A 55 2.76 -2.97 9.99
C ARG A 55 1.95 -4.20 10.38
N ILE A 56 0.89 -4.49 9.62
CA ILE A 56 0.01 -5.64 9.86
C ILE A 56 0.29 -6.79 8.89
N LEU A 57 0.82 -6.48 7.71
CA LEU A 57 1.15 -7.47 6.68
C LEU A 57 2.32 -6.97 5.85
N HIS A 58 3.11 -7.89 5.31
CA HIS A 58 4.11 -7.57 4.31
C HIS A 58 4.33 -8.74 3.35
N SER A 59 4.76 -8.42 2.14
CA SER A 59 5.15 -9.41 1.14
C SER A 59 6.22 -8.84 0.21
N SER A 60 7.01 -9.70 -0.43
CA SER A 60 7.91 -9.29 -1.51
C SER A 60 7.29 -9.65 -2.85
N GLY A 61 7.26 -8.70 -3.79
CA GLY A 61 6.68 -8.91 -5.11
C GLY A 61 6.11 -7.63 -5.69
N THR A 62 5.19 -7.77 -6.63
CA THR A 62 4.48 -6.67 -7.28
C THR A 62 3.08 -6.45 -6.75
N THR A 63 2.56 -7.35 -5.90
CA THR A 63 1.17 -7.31 -5.45
C THR A 63 1.04 -7.74 -3.99
N LEU A 64 0.05 -7.19 -3.30
CA LEU A 64 -0.39 -7.64 -1.98
C LEU A 64 -1.90 -7.45 -1.88
N ASN A 65 -2.62 -8.50 -1.50
CA ASN A 65 -4.05 -8.45 -1.23
C ASN A 65 -4.28 -8.73 0.26
N HIS A 66 -5.21 -8.01 0.88
CA HIS A 66 -5.60 -8.20 2.27
C HIS A 66 -7.09 -7.95 2.46
N THR A 67 -7.81 -8.93 3.01
CA THR A 67 -9.20 -8.74 3.41
C THR A 67 -9.27 -8.46 4.91
N THR A 68 -10.01 -7.42 5.30
CA THR A 68 -10.11 -6.96 6.69
C THR A 68 -11.52 -6.48 7.02
N GLU A 69 -11.95 -6.71 8.26
CA GLU A 69 -13.19 -6.15 8.81
C GLU A 69 -12.90 -5.07 9.87
N VAL A 70 -11.62 -4.74 10.06
CA VAL A 70 -11.20 -3.84 11.12
C VAL A 70 -11.08 -2.41 10.56
N PRO A 71 -11.73 -1.41 11.16
CA PRO A 71 -11.55 -0.02 10.75
C PRO A 71 -10.16 0.52 11.10
N GLY A 72 -9.78 1.61 10.45
CA GLY A 72 -8.55 2.33 10.73
C GLY A 72 -7.95 3.03 9.52
N ILE A 73 -6.76 3.58 9.74
CA ILE A 73 -6.01 4.32 8.73
C ILE A 73 -5.00 3.37 8.10
N TYR A 74 -5.20 3.04 6.83
CA TYR A 74 -4.36 2.11 6.09
C TYR A 74 -3.36 2.85 5.19
N ARG A 75 -2.09 2.44 5.23
CA ARG A 75 -1.01 3.01 4.41
C ARG A 75 -0.15 1.91 3.82
N VAL A 76 0.43 2.19 2.65
CA VAL A 76 1.37 1.30 1.99
C VAL A 76 2.74 1.95 1.98
N GLU A 77 3.73 1.16 2.37
CA GLU A 77 5.14 1.49 2.19
C GLU A 77 5.79 0.40 1.36
N VAL A 78 6.61 0.78 0.38
CA VAL A 78 7.34 -0.17 -0.46
C VAL A 78 8.81 0.17 -0.40
N TYR A 79 9.63 -0.85 -0.21
CA TYR A 79 11.07 -0.73 -0.11
C TYR A 79 11.77 -1.57 -1.18
N LYS A 80 12.97 -1.16 -1.58
CA LYS A 80 13.85 -1.93 -2.48
C LYS A 80 15.22 -2.13 -1.86
N ARG A 81 15.94 -3.13 -2.36
CA ARG A 81 17.38 -3.28 -2.07
C ARG A 81 18.19 -2.56 -3.14
N PHE A 82 19.05 -1.64 -2.72
CA PHE A 82 19.98 -0.95 -3.59
C PHE A 82 21.35 -0.90 -2.92
N ARG A 83 22.39 -1.42 -3.59
CA ARG A 83 23.78 -1.49 -3.08
C ARG A 83 23.86 -2.06 -1.65
N GLY A 84 23.15 -3.17 -1.40
CA GLY A 84 23.13 -3.85 -0.10
C GLY A 84 22.31 -3.15 1.00
N ARG A 85 21.67 -2.01 0.71
CA ARG A 85 20.85 -1.26 1.66
C ARG A 85 19.37 -1.32 1.29
N LYS A 86 18.51 -1.33 2.30
CA LYS A 86 17.06 -1.15 2.11
C LYS A 86 16.77 0.34 1.95
N VAL A 87 16.14 0.72 0.85
CA VAL A 87 15.78 2.10 0.53
C VAL A 87 14.27 2.20 0.36
N GLY A 88 13.68 3.28 0.88
CA GLY A 88 12.27 3.58 0.65
C GLY A 88 12.01 3.91 -0.81
N TRP A 89 10.92 3.39 -1.36
CA TRP A 89 10.57 3.57 -2.77
C TRP A 89 9.20 4.21 -2.96
N ILE A 90 8.16 3.69 -2.29
CA ILE A 90 6.79 4.21 -2.37
C ILE A 90 6.26 4.41 -0.96
N PHE A 91 5.68 5.58 -0.69
CA PHE A 91 4.95 5.87 0.54
C PHE A 91 3.60 6.45 0.15
N SER A 92 2.52 5.72 0.40
CA SER A 92 1.19 6.15 -0.02
C SER A 92 0.57 7.14 0.96
N SER A 93 -0.32 7.99 0.44
CA SER A 93 -1.36 8.62 1.27
C SER A 93 -2.26 7.55 1.88
N PRO A 94 -2.87 7.82 3.05
CA PRO A 94 -3.73 6.85 3.69
C PRO A 94 -5.03 6.61 2.94
N ILE A 95 -5.63 5.43 3.15
CA ILE A 95 -7.07 5.22 2.98
C ILE A 95 -7.66 5.13 4.38
N TYR A 96 -8.70 5.92 4.64
CA TYR A 96 -9.44 5.88 5.89
C TYR A 96 -10.59 4.89 5.76
N ILE A 97 -10.67 3.89 6.63
CA ILE A 97 -11.74 2.88 6.60
C ILE A 97 -12.51 2.98 7.92
N ASP A 98 -13.79 3.33 7.84
CA ASP A 98 -14.73 3.42 8.98
C ASP A 98 -15.68 2.22 8.99
#